data_AF-A0A7C5MWX2-F1
#
_entry.id   AF-A0A7C5MWX2-F1
#
_cell.length_a   1.000
_cell.length_b   1.000
_cell.length_c   1.000
_cell.angle_alpha   90.00
_cell.angle_beta   90.00
_cell.angle_gamma   90.00
#
_symmetry.space_group_name_H-M   'P 1'
#
loop_
_entity.id
_entity.type
_entity.pdbx_description
1 polymer ?
#
loop_
_entity_poly.entity_id
_entity_poly.type
_entity_poly.pdbx_seq_one_letter_code
_entity_poly.pdbx_strand_id
1 'polypeptide(L)'
;MNERKRAPVARDFMASPVVTVERRKNLPDVDRVMQAENLSALVVVDEEGSPVGVVSRSDLVQRAAAASSRQSWSLSLPEEMQAEEIMTKELVTADVSTPLDQVARTMAKRRIHRVIITRDGRPEGVVATKDVMRAIVEAELDVRLGEVMSDALMYVRPEEEMSVVVGRLAAAHVQGLVVKKDDWPVGLVTGGEVLVAQHWPATTAVEDWMSPRLLTLPKDMFLHRAAAGALALDVRHVLVMDELGCCGLVTGIDFARAYAKAAS
;
A
#
# COMPACT_ATOMS: atom_id res chain seq x y z
N MET A 1 -18.64 -29.97 -16.21
CA MET A 1 -19.07 -29.03 -17.26
C MET A 1 -18.69 -27.65 -16.77
N ASN A 2 -17.52 -27.15 -17.19
CA ASN A 2 -16.95 -25.92 -16.64
C ASN A 2 -17.63 -24.75 -17.35
N GLU A 3 -18.60 -24.10 -16.70
CA GLU A 3 -19.13 -22.83 -17.17
C GLU A 3 -17.95 -21.88 -17.33
N ARG A 4 -17.72 -21.39 -18.56
CA ARG A 4 -16.72 -20.35 -18.77
C ARG A 4 -17.19 -19.11 -18.03
N LYS A 5 -16.74 -18.91 -16.78
CA LYS A 5 -16.94 -17.67 -16.03
C LYS A 5 -16.52 -16.52 -16.94
N ARG A 6 -17.43 -15.56 -17.12
CA ARG A 6 -17.13 -14.31 -17.84
C ARG A 6 -15.91 -13.66 -17.17
N ALA A 7 -15.06 -13.02 -17.98
CA ALA A 7 -13.93 -12.26 -17.46
C ALA A 7 -14.39 -11.22 -16.42
N PRO A 8 -13.75 -11.17 -15.24
CA PRO A 8 -14.15 -10.27 -14.17
C PRO A 8 -13.92 -8.81 -14.55
N VAL A 9 -14.83 -7.94 -14.12
CA VAL A 9 -14.74 -6.49 -14.32
C VAL A 9 -14.54 -5.78 -12.99
N ALA A 10 -14.20 -4.48 -13.03
CA ALA A 10 -13.95 -3.66 -11.85
C ALA A 10 -15.09 -3.74 -10.82
N ARG A 11 -16.36 -3.69 -11.28
CA ARG A 11 -17.55 -3.77 -10.41
C ARG A 11 -17.62 -5.04 -9.56
N ASP A 12 -17.09 -6.16 -10.04
CA ASP A 12 -17.18 -7.45 -9.34
C ASP A 12 -16.27 -7.48 -8.09
N PHE A 13 -15.27 -6.60 -8.05
CA PHE A 13 -14.22 -6.60 -7.03
C PHE A 13 -14.09 -5.30 -6.24
N MET A 14 -14.68 -4.19 -6.71
CA MET A 14 -14.55 -2.88 -6.05
C MET A 14 -15.19 -2.84 -4.66
N ALA A 15 -14.58 -2.04 -3.78
CA ALA A 15 -15.24 -1.57 -2.56
C ALA A 15 -16.17 -0.40 -2.90
N SER A 16 -17.38 -0.42 -2.35
CA SER A 16 -18.41 0.60 -2.53
C SER A 16 -19.22 0.75 -1.23
N PRO A 17 -19.59 1.98 -0.81
CA PRO A 17 -19.27 3.26 -1.46
C PRO A 17 -17.80 3.66 -1.27
N VAL A 18 -17.35 4.64 -2.06
CA VAL A 18 -16.01 5.24 -1.88
C VAL A 18 -15.96 5.98 -0.55
N VAL A 19 -14.96 5.68 0.29
CA VAL A 19 -14.66 6.50 1.46
C VAL A 19 -13.93 7.77 1.02
N THR A 20 -14.49 8.92 1.38
CA THR A 20 -14.01 10.23 0.94
C THR A 20 -13.70 11.15 2.12
N VAL A 21 -12.90 12.18 1.83
CA VAL A 21 -12.67 13.33 2.72
C VAL A 21 -12.81 14.64 1.94
N GLU A 22 -13.28 15.69 2.59
CA GLU A 22 -13.35 17.02 1.99
C GLU A 22 -11.95 17.59 1.75
N ARG A 23 -11.79 18.36 0.67
CA ARG A 23 -10.51 18.97 0.26
C ARG A 23 -9.86 19.87 1.31
N ARG A 24 -10.66 20.49 2.18
CA ARG A 24 -10.20 21.37 3.27
C ARG A 24 -9.98 20.66 4.61
N LYS A 25 -10.15 19.34 4.66
CA LYS A 25 -9.94 18.57 5.89
C LYS A 25 -8.46 18.59 6.27
N ASN A 26 -8.16 18.84 7.55
CA ASN A 26 -6.78 18.89 8.04
C ASN A 26 -6.11 17.51 8.00
N LEU A 27 -4.78 17.48 7.92
CA LEU A 27 -4.03 16.22 7.80
C LEU A 27 -4.21 15.25 8.98
N PRO A 28 -4.21 15.69 10.26
CA PRO A 28 -4.49 14.79 11.38
C PRO A 28 -5.84 14.08 11.28
N ASP A 29 -6.89 14.78 10.86
CA ASP A 29 -8.21 14.18 10.68
C ASP A 29 -8.27 13.26 9.45
N VAL A 30 -7.52 13.56 8.39
CA VAL A 30 -7.35 12.64 7.26
C VAL A 30 -6.70 11.34 7.73
N ASP A 31 -5.65 11.40 8.54
CA ASP A 31 -5.00 10.21 9.12
C ASP A 31 -5.94 9.43 10.04
N ARG A 32 -6.71 10.11 10.90
CA ARG A 32 -7.73 9.46 11.76
C ARG A 32 -8.76 8.69 10.93
N VAL A 33 -9.25 9.26 9.83
CA VAL A 33 -10.18 8.55 8.92
C VAL A 33 -9.49 7.35 8.28
N MET A 34 -8.23 7.49 7.83
CA MET A 34 -7.47 6.35 7.30
C MET A 34 -7.32 5.22 8.30
N GLN A 35 -7.04 5.53 9.57
CA GLN A 35 -6.89 4.54 10.63
C GLN A 35 -8.22 3.86 10.97
N ALA A 36 -9.29 4.65 11.16
CA ALA A 36 -10.62 4.14 11.51
C ALA A 36 -11.16 3.17 10.44
N GLU A 37 -10.95 3.50 9.17
CA GLU A 37 -11.44 2.70 8.03
C GLU A 37 -10.44 1.61 7.59
N ASN A 38 -9.29 1.49 8.26
CA ASN A 38 -8.15 0.66 7.85
C ASN A 38 -7.76 0.85 6.36
N LEU A 39 -7.74 2.12 5.92
CA LEU A 39 -7.41 2.52 4.56
C LEU A 39 -6.03 3.17 4.49
N SER A 40 -5.37 3.00 3.36
CA SER A 40 -4.02 3.56 3.10
C SER A 40 -4.01 4.80 2.22
N ALA A 41 -5.17 5.22 1.74
CA ALA A 41 -5.42 6.51 1.07
C ALA A 41 -6.93 6.73 1.01
N LEU A 42 -7.31 7.99 0.80
CA LEU A 42 -8.69 8.46 0.71
C LEU A 42 -8.86 9.28 -0.56
N VAL A 43 -10.06 9.20 -1.14
CA VAL A 43 -10.43 10.08 -2.25
C VAL A 43 -10.84 11.43 -1.67
N VAL A 44 -10.25 12.49 -2.19
CA VAL A 44 -10.57 13.86 -1.80
C VAL A 44 -11.66 14.39 -2.71
N VAL A 45 -12.69 15.01 -2.11
CA VAL A 45 -13.83 15.59 -2.84
C VAL A 45 -13.95 17.10 -2.60
N ASP A 46 -14.55 17.81 -3.56
CA ASP A 46 -15.00 19.19 -3.39
C ASP A 46 -16.31 19.28 -2.58
N GLU A 47 -16.79 20.52 -2.37
CA GLU A 47 -18.03 20.85 -1.69
C GLU A 47 -19.26 20.23 -2.38
N GLU A 48 -19.18 19.97 -3.69
CA GLU A 48 -20.21 19.30 -4.48
C GLU A 48 -20.11 17.75 -4.42
N GLY A 49 -19.10 17.20 -3.74
CA GLY A 49 -18.87 15.76 -3.62
C GLY A 49 -18.18 15.13 -4.83
N SER A 50 -17.66 15.93 -5.75
CA SER A 50 -16.90 15.45 -6.92
C SER A 50 -15.43 15.18 -6.52
N PRO A 51 -14.80 14.09 -7.00
CA PRO A 51 -13.40 13.85 -6.70
C PRO A 51 -12.49 14.90 -7.31
N VAL A 52 -11.56 15.39 -6.50
CA VAL A 52 -10.55 16.39 -6.90
C VAL A 52 -9.12 15.92 -6.63
N GLY A 53 -8.94 14.83 -5.89
CA GLY A 53 -7.62 14.23 -5.68
C GLY A 53 -7.64 12.96 -4.84
N VAL A 54 -6.44 12.46 -4.54
CA VAL A 54 -6.22 11.33 -3.62
C VAL A 54 -5.09 11.70 -2.65
N VAL A 55 -5.26 11.37 -1.38
CA VAL A 55 -4.22 11.50 -0.33
C VAL A 55 -3.94 10.13 0.25
N SER A 56 -2.68 9.71 0.25
CA SER A 56 -2.18 8.44 0.77
C SER A 56 -1.33 8.58 2.03
N ARG A 57 -1.12 7.47 2.74
CA ARG A 57 -0.20 7.45 3.90
C ARG A 57 1.22 7.89 3.54
N SER A 58 1.68 7.59 2.32
CA SER A 58 3.00 8.04 1.85
C SER A 58 3.07 9.56 1.72
N ASP A 59 1.98 10.20 1.29
CA ASP A 59 1.91 11.66 1.20
C ASP A 59 1.95 12.29 2.61
N LEU A 60 1.23 11.71 3.56
CA LEU A 60 1.25 12.14 4.97
C LEU A 60 2.65 12.03 5.58
N VAL A 61 3.34 10.89 5.38
CA VAL A 61 4.69 10.66 5.91
C VAL A 61 5.72 11.60 5.28
N GLN A 62 5.65 11.83 3.96
CA GLN A 62 6.55 12.80 3.30
C GLN A 62 6.40 14.20 3.90
N ARG A 63 5.17 14.60 4.23
CA ARG A 63 4.88 15.92 4.80
C ARG A 63 5.31 16.02 6.25
N ALA A 64 5.04 15.01 7.06
CA ALA A 64 5.56 14.88 8.42
C ALA A 64 7.09 14.98 8.46
N ALA A 65 7.78 14.23 7.59
CA ALA A 65 9.23 14.24 7.51
C ALA A 65 9.80 15.58 7.01
N ALA A 66 9.12 16.27 6.09
CA ALA A 66 9.53 17.58 5.60
C ALA A 66 9.28 18.72 6.61
N ALA A 67 8.26 18.59 7.46
CA ALA A 67 7.96 19.55 8.53
C ALA A 67 8.92 19.41 9.73
N SER A 68 9.60 18.26 9.86
CA SER A 68 10.63 18.04 10.88
C SER A 68 11.88 18.89 10.63
N SER A 69 12.34 19.60 11.66
CA SER A 69 13.64 20.30 11.64
C SER A 69 14.71 19.47 12.36
N ARG A 70 15.99 19.67 12.03
CA ARG A 70 17.11 19.01 12.73
C ARG A 70 17.20 19.38 14.23
N GLN A 71 16.56 20.47 14.66
CA GLN A 71 16.62 21.01 16.02
C GLN A 71 15.41 20.63 16.87
N SER A 72 14.29 20.29 16.24
CA SER A 72 13.07 19.79 16.88
C SER A 72 12.51 18.69 16.00
N TRP A 73 12.81 17.45 16.39
CA TRP A 73 12.21 16.27 15.81
C TRP A 73 10.71 16.30 16.13
N SER A 74 9.87 16.35 15.10
CA SER A 74 8.42 16.26 15.22
C SER A 74 7.85 15.79 13.88
N LEU A 75 7.43 14.52 13.83
CA LEU A 75 6.71 13.96 12.70
C LEU A 75 5.20 14.23 12.78
N SER A 76 4.79 15.12 13.68
CA SER A 76 3.39 15.51 13.76
C SER A 76 2.92 16.08 12.44
N LEU A 77 1.79 15.59 11.96
CA LEU A 77 1.13 16.16 10.80
C LEU A 77 0.74 17.62 11.10
N PRO A 78 1.11 18.60 10.25
CA PRO A 78 0.77 20.00 10.48
C PRO A 78 -0.76 20.20 10.56
N GLU A 79 -1.26 20.71 11.68
CA GLU A 79 -2.70 20.88 11.92
C GLU A 79 -3.35 21.88 10.95
N GLU A 80 -2.60 22.88 10.51
CA GLU A 80 -3.08 23.93 9.60
C GLU A 80 -3.14 23.48 8.14
N MET A 81 -2.45 22.38 7.79
CA MET A 81 -2.36 21.92 6.41
C MET A 81 -3.55 21.05 6.05
N GLN A 82 -4.06 21.24 4.84
CA GLN A 82 -5.28 20.61 4.33
C GLN A 82 -4.97 19.54 3.28
N ALA A 83 -5.92 18.62 3.09
CA ALA A 83 -5.81 17.54 2.12
C ALA A 83 -5.46 18.05 0.71
N GLU A 84 -6.04 19.16 0.27
CA GLU A 84 -5.82 19.71 -1.07
C GLU A 84 -4.40 20.20 -1.36
N GLU A 85 -3.64 20.53 -0.31
CA GLU A 85 -2.26 21.00 -0.42
C GLU A 85 -1.29 19.85 -0.71
N ILE A 86 -1.68 18.62 -0.38
CA ILE A 86 -0.82 17.44 -0.51
C ILE A 86 -1.38 16.38 -1.46
N MET A 87 -2.66 16.49 -1.84
CA MET A 87 -3.30 15.50 -2.69
C MET A 87 -2.66 15.42 -4.08
N THR A 88 -2.62 14.21 -4.62
CA THR A 88 -2.38 14.02 -6.05
C THR A 88 -3.66 14.36 -6.81
N LYS A 89 -3.61 15.40 -7.65
CA LYS A 89 -4.74 15.89 -8.45
C LYS A 89 -5.03 15.04 -9.69
N GLU A 90 -4.05 14.27 -10.17
CA GLU A 90 -4.24 13.35 -11.28
C GLU A 90 -5.00 12.11 -10.81
N LEU A 91 -6.32 12.15 -10.98
CA LEU A 91 -7.18 11.01 -10.68
C LEU A 91 -7.04 9.94 -11.76
N VAL A 92 -6.65 8.74 -11.34
CA VAL A 92 -6.68 7.57 -12.21
C VAL A 92 -8.02 6.87 -12.02
N THR A 93 -8.84 6.92 -13.06
CA THR A 93 -10.20 6.38 -13.05
C THR A 93 -10.38 5.25 -14.06
N ALA A 94 -11.38 4.42 -13.84
CA ALA A 94 -11.84 3.39 -14.77
C ALA A 94 -13.36 3.23 -14.66
N ASP A 95 -14.04 2.86 -15.75
CA ASP A 95 -15.48 2.59 -15.72
C ASP A 95 -15.78 1.28 -14.96
N VAL A 96 -16.95 1.18 -14.33
CA VAL A 96 -17.46 -0.03 -13.66
C VAL A 96 -17.37 -1.31 -14.50
N SER A 97 -17.46 -1.20 -15.82
CA SER A 97 -17.38 -2.33 -16.76
C SER A 97 -15.96 -2.64 -17.25
N THR A 98 -14.96 -1.86 -16.85
CA THR A 98 -13.55 -2.07 -17.25
C THR A 98 -13.08 -3.44 -16.77
N PRO A 99 -12.46 -4.26 -17.65
CA PRO A 99 -11.88 -5.55 -17.25
C PRO A 99 -10.85 -5.41 -16.14
N LEU A 100 -10.89 -6.31 -15.15
CA LEU A 100 -10.06 -6.20 -13.96
C LEU A 100 -8.56 -6.32 -14.25
N ASP A 101 -8.18 -7.07 -15.28
CA ASP A 101 -6.79 -7.16 -15.74
C ASP A 101 -6.26 -5.82 -16.28
N GLN A 102 -7.11 -5.02 -16.91
CA GLN A 102 -6.75 -3.66 -17.35
C GLN A 102 -6.60 -2.70 -16.17
N VAL A 103 -7.44 -2.84 -15.14
CA VAL A 103 -7.29 -2.12 -13.87
C VAL A 103 -5.96 -2.49 -13.21
N ALA A 104 -5.64 -3.78 -13.11
CA ALA A 104 -4.39 -4.28 -12.57
C ALA A 104 -3.17 -3.81 -13.38
N ARG A 105 -3.27 -3.78 -14.72
CA ARG A 105 -2.22 -3.24 -15.60
C ARG A 105 -1.99 -1.75 -15.36
N THR A 106 -3.05 -1.00 -15.15
CA THR A 106 -2.98 0.44 -14.81
C THR A 106 -2.26 0.64 -13.48
N MET A 107 -2.60 -0.15 -12.45
CA MET A 107 -1.90 -0.15 -11.16
C MET A 107 -0.40 -0.41 -11.33
N ALA A 108 -0.05 -1.48 -12.05
CA ALA A 108 1.34 -1.85 -12.27
C ALA A 108 2.13 -0.80 -13.06
N LYS A 109 1.54 -0.24 -14.13
CA LYS A 109 2.19 0.75 -15.01
C LYS A 109 2.40 2.09 -14.30
N ARG A 110 1.40 2.57 -13.56
CA ARG A 110 1.45 3.85 -12.85
C ARG A 110 2.04 3.74 -11.44
N ARG A 111 2.33 2.52 -10.98
CA ARG A 111 2.80 2.21 -9.60
C ARG A 111 1.85 2.75 -8.53
N ILE A 112 0.56 2.61 -8.76
CA ILE A 112 -0.51 3.04 -7.84
C ILE A 112 -1.24 1.83 -7.27
N HIS A 113 -1.66 1.91 -6.01
CA HIS A 113 -2.32 0.80 -5.31
C HIS A 113 -3.84 0.77 -5.45
N ARG A 114 -4.41 1.79 -6.11
CA ARG A 114 -5.86 1.98 -6.21
C ARG A 114 -6.24 2.68 -7.50
N VAL A 115 -7.42 2.36 -8.01
CA VAL A 115 -8.07 3.02 -9.15
C VAL A 115 -9.50 3.37 -8.73
N ILE A 116 -9.90 4.61 -8.96
CA ILE A 116 -11.26 5.07 -8.67
C ILE A 116 -12.17 4.52 -9.77
N ILE A 117 -13.23 3.84 -9.38
CA ILE A 117 -14.20 3.28 -10.33
C ILE A 117 -15.36 4.25 -10.46
N THR A 118 -15.70 4.59 -11.69
CA THR A 118 -16.77 5.53 -12.02
C THR A 118 -17.88 4.86 -12.83
N ARG A 119 -19.09 5.44 -12.73
CA ARG A 119 -20.20 5.20 -13.65
C ARG A 119 -20.72 6.56 -14.08
N ASP A 120 -20.84 6.76 -15.39
CA ASP A 120 -21.30 8.03 -15.98
C ASP A 120 -20.53 9.25 -15.43
N GLY A 121 -19.22 9.08 -15.22
CA GLY A 121 -18.33 10.13 -14.69
C GLY A 121 -18.41 10.35 -13.17
N ARG A 122 -19.30 9.65 -12.44
CA ARG A 122 -19.44 9.76 -10.98
C ARG A 122 -18.71 8.62 -10.27
N PRO A 123 -18.08 8.87 -9.11
CA PRO A 123 -17.43 7.81 -8.33
C PRO A 123 -18.46 6.83 -7.78
N GLU A 124 -18.21 5.54 -7.97
CA GLU A 124 -19.04 4.47 -7.44
C GLU A 124 -18.27 3.56 -6.49
N GLY A 125 -16.98 3.36 -6.75
CA GLY A 125 -16.15 2.49 -5.91
C GLY A 125 -14.66 2.72 -6.08
N VAL A 126 -13.88 1.89 -5.39
CA VAL A 126 -12.42 1.83 -5.56
C VAL A 126 -12.03 0.36 -5.69
N VAL A 127 -11.18 0.07 -6.68
CA VAL A 127 -10.46 -1.21 -6.72
C VAL A 127 -9.06 -0.95 -6.18
N ALA A 128 -8.64 -1.73 -5.20
CA ALA A 128 -7.30 -1.73 -4.65
C ALA A 128 -6.53 -3.01 -5.02
N THR A 129 -5.22 -3.02 -4.80
CA THR A 129 -4.38 -4.21 -5.07
C THR A 129 -4.84 -5.45 -4.29
N LYS A 130 -5.42 -5.30 -3.10
CA LYS A 130 -6.05 -6.41 -2.34
C LYS A 130 -7.23 -7.06 -3.08
N ASP A 131 -7.95 -6.29 -3.89
CA ASP A 131 -9.07 -6.81 -4.66
C ASP A 131 -8.56 -7.60 -5.88
N VAL A 132 -7.44 -7.17 -6.47
CA VAL A 132 -6.72 -7.98 -7.46
C VAL A 132 -6.18 -9.27 -6.82
N MET A 133 -5.68 -9.23 -5.59
CA MET A 133 -5.27 -10.44 -4.86
C MET A 133 -6.42 -11.41 -4.67
N ARG A 134 -7.64 -10.94 -4.36
CA ARG A 134 -8.83 -11.79 -4.31
C ARG A 134 -9.10 -12.48 -5.66
N ALA A 135 -8.96 -11.75 -6.76
CA ALA A 135 -9.11 -12.32 -8.10
C ALA A 135 -8.03 -13.38 -8.42
N ILE A 136 -6.78 -13.17 -7.96
CA ILE A 136 -5.70 -14.17 -8.08
C ILE A 136 -6.06 -15.45 -7.33
N VAL A 137 -6.65 -15.34 -6.14
CA VAL A 137 -7.13 -16.49 -5.36
C VAL A 137 -8.25 -17.22 -6.11
N GLU A 138 -9.27 -16.49 -6.59
CA GLU A 138 -10.40 -17.07 -7.32
C GLU A 138 -10.01 -17.72 -8.65
N ALA A 139 -8.96 -17.22 -9.31
CA ALA A 139 -8.45 -17.75 -10.56
C ALA A 139 -7.42 -18.88 -10.38
N GLU A 140 -7.03 -19.20 -9.13
CA GLU A 140 -6.00 -20.20 -8.80
C GLU A 140 -4.71 -20.01 -9.62
N LEU A 141 -4.22 -18.78 -9.72
CA LEU A 141 -3.11 -18.47 -10.61
C LEU A 141 -1.81 -19.19 -10.18
N ASP A 142 -1.34 -20.10 -11.03
CA ASP A 142 -0.16 -20.97 -10.83
C ASP A 142 1.14 -20.30 -11.31
N VAL A 143 1.48 -19.16 -10.70
CA VAL A 143 2.78 -18.49 -10.88
C VAL A 143 3.55 -18.61 -9.56
N ARG A 144 4.87 -18.87 -9.60
CA ARG A 144 5.65 -18.95 -8.34
C ARG A 144 6.01 -17.56 -7.82
N LEU A 145 6.10 -17.41 -6.51
CA LEU A 145 6.50 -16.16 -5.86
C LEU A 145 7.84 -15.63 -6.39
N GLY A 146 8.82 -16.52 -6.59
CA GLY A 146 10.12 -16.17 -7.12
C GLY A 146 10.12 -15.52 -8.51
N GLU A 147 9.06 -15.70 -9.29
CA GLU A 147 8.92 -15.10 -10.64
C GLU A 147 8.33 -13.68 -10.58
N VAL A 148 7.75 -13.30 -9.45
CA VAL A 148 6.98 -12.05 -9.26
C VAL A 148 7.68 -11.10 -8.30
N MET A 149 8.44 -11.64 -7.34
CA MET A 149 9.14 -10.87 -6.33
C MET A 149 10.14 -9.88 -6.91
N SER A 150 10.41 -8.82 -6.16
CA SER A 150 11.51 -7.90 -6.41
C SER A 150 12.66 -8.17 -5.44
N ASP A 151 13.87 -8.05 -5.94
CA ASP A 151 15.16 -8.24 -5.25
C ASP A 151 15.51 -7.03 -4.36
N ALA A 152 14.76 -5.92 -4.51
CA ALA A 152 15.02 -4.64 -3.87
C ALA A 152 14.57 -4.64 -2.40
N LEU A 153 15.34 -5.31 -1.55
CA LEU A 153 15.20 -5.27 -0.11
C LEU A 153 16.12 -4.20 0.48
N MET A 154 15.54 -3.27 1.22
CA MET A 154 16.30 -2.37 2.09
C MET A 154 16.16 -2.85 3.52
N TYR A 155 17.29 -2.99 4.20
CA TYR A 155 17.33 -3.48 5.57
C TYR A 155 17.72 -2.38 6.55
N VAL A 156 17.20 -2.50 7.77
CA VAL A 156 17.62 -1.73 8.94
C VAL A 156 17.87 -2.66 10.12
N ARG A 157 18.75 -2.26 11.03
CA ARG A 157 18.99 -3.01 12.27
C ARG A 157 17.97 -2.61 13.35
N PRO A 158 17.63 -3.52 14.28
CA PRO A 158 16.69 -3.26 15.39
C PRO A 158 17.02 -2.00 16.20
N GLU A 159 18.31 -1.76 16.42
CA GLU A 159 18.84 -0.70 17.28
C GLU A 159 19.04 0.63 16.55
N GLU A 160 18.77 0.69 15.24
CA GLU A 160 18.87 1.96 14.50
C GLU A 160 17.83 2.96 15.00
N GLU A 161 18.20 4.23 15.02
CA GLU A 161 17.32 5.30 15.46
C GLU A 161 16.20 5.57 14.45
N MET A 162 15.00 5.84 14.97
CA MET A 162 13.81 6.21 14.20
C MET A 162 14.10 7.33 13.18
N SER A 163 14.82 8.37 13.58
CA SER A 163 15.15 9.51 12.70
C SER A 163 15.91 9.07 11.43
N VAL A 164 16.83 8.12 11.57
CA VAL A 164 17.62 7.56 10.46
C VAL A 164 16.74 6.72 9.55
N VAL A 165 15.90 5.87 10.13
CA VAL A 165 15.02 4.97 9.37
C VAL A 165 13.92 5.72 8.63
N VAL A 166 13.31 6.74 9.25
CA VAL A 166 12.32 7.62 8.60
C VAL A 166 12.97 8.39 7.46
N GLY A 167 14.18 8.93 7.67
CA GLY A 167 14.93 9.60 6.61
C GLY A 167 15.22 8.68 5.42
N ARG A 168 15.60 7.42 5.68
CA ARG A 168 15.77 6.41 4.63
C ARG A 168 14.46 6.10 3.92
N LEU A 169 13.37 5.87 4.65
CA LEU A 169 12.05 5.58 4.07
C LEU A 169 11.53 6.75 3.21
N ALA A 170 11.78 7.99 3.61
CA ALA A 170 11.39 9.18 2.87
C ALA A 170 12.24 9.40 1.60
N ALA A 171 13.55 9.13 1.68
CA ALA A 171 14.47 9.30 0.55
C ALA A 171 14.40 8.16 -0.47
N ALA A 172 14.22 6.93 0.03
CA ALA A 172 14.04 5.76 -0.79
C ALA A 172 12.60 5.75 -1.31
N HIS A 173 12.39 5.65 -2.62
CA HIS A 173 11.06 5.45 -3.20
C HIS A 173 10.56 4.00 -2.98
N VAL A 174 10.80 3.46 -1.78
CA VAL A 174 10.49 2.09 -1.36
C VAL A 174 9.25 2.08 -0.48
N GLN A 175 8.52 0.97 -0.54
CA GLN A 175 7.23 0.81 0.14
C GLN A 175 7.39 0.40 1.62
N GLY A 176 8.59 -0.03 2.02
CA GLY A 176 8.94 -0.40 3.38
C GLY A 176 10.40 -0.84 3.52
N LEU A 177 10.86 -0.93 4.77
CA LEU A 177 12.20 -1.36 5.17
C LEU A 177 12.06 -2.60 6.05
N VAL A 178 12.86 -3.63 5.76
CA VAL A 178 12.85 -4.89 6.53
C VAL A 178 13.80 -4.75 7.70
N VAL A 179 13.32 -4.96 8.92
CA VAL A 179 14.15 -4.96 10.13
C VAL A 179 14.76 -6.34 10.28
N LYS A 180 16.08 -6.41 10.38
CA LYS A 180 16.85 -7.67 10.29
C LYS A 180 17.80 -7.80 11.48
N LYS A 181 17.69 -8.91 12.21
CA LYS A 181 18.56 -9.29 13.33
C LYS A 181 19.24 -10.61 13.01
N ASP A 182 20.57 -10.66 13.04
CA ASP A 182 21.36 -11.89 12.79
C ASP A 182 20.92 -12.66 11.54
N ASP A 183 20.77 -11.93 10.45
CA ASP A 183 20.25 -12.39 9.17
C ASP A 183 18.77 -12.79 9.06
N TRP A 184 18.02 -12.69 10.15
CA TRP A 184 16.59 -13.01 10.20
C TRP A 184 15.70 -11.76 10.15
N PRO A 185 14.65 -11.72 9.30
CA PRO A 185 13.69 -10.64 9.33
C PRO A 185 12.85 -10.73 10.60
N VAL A 186 12.87 -9.68 11.41
CA VAL A 186 12.17 -9.59 12.71
C VAL A 186 11.04 -8.56 12.71
N GLY A 187 11.01 -7.68 11.72
CA GLY A 187 9.89 -6.76 11.53
C GLY A 187 9.95 -6.00 10.22
N LEU A 188 8.99 -5.11 10.03
CA LEU A 188 8.85 -4.25 8.87
C LEU A 188 8.51 -2.83 9.33
N VAL A 189 9.10 -1.85 8.66
CA VAL A 189 8.75 -0.44 8.80
C VAL A 189 8.19 0.07 7.49
N THR A 190 6.95 0.56 7.51
CA THR A 190 6.31 1.27 6.39
C THR A 190 5.86 2.66 6.86
N GLY A 191 5.28 3.44 5.97
CA GLY A 191 4.71 4.74 6.35
C GLY A 191 3.62 4.64 7.44
N GLY A 192 2.96 3.49 7.57
CA GLY A 192 1.96 3.28 8.64
C GLY A 192 2.59 3.31 10.03
N GLU A 193 3.67 2.56 10.23
CA GLU A 193 4.41 2.51 11.50
C GLU A 193 4.97 3.89 11.85
N VAL A 194 5.43 4.66 10.85
CA VAL A 194 5.93 6.02 11.05
C VAL A 194 4.86 6.97 11.59
N LEU A 195 3.63 6.92 11.05
CA LEU A 195 2.53 7.78 11.51
C LEU A 195 2.07 7.41 12.93
N VAL A 196 2.06 6.12 13.27
CA VAL A 196 1.74 5.67 14.64
C VAL A 196 2.83 6.13 15.63
N ALA A 197 4.09 6.07 15.21
CA ALA A 197 5.23 6.43 16.05
C ALA A 197 5.55 7.93 16.07
N GLN A 198 4.74 8.79 15.42
CA GLN A 198 5.06 10.21 15.20
C GLN A 198 5.32 11.03 16.48
N HIS A 199 4.81 10.58 17.63
CA HIS A 199 4.96 11.24 18.94
C HIS A 199 6.14 10.73 19.78
N TRP A 200 6.81 9.66 19.33
CA TRP A 200 7.91 9.04 20.07
C TRP A 200 9.20 9.86 19.89
N PRO A 201 10.23 9.73 20.74
CA PRO A 201 11.52 10.40 20.52
C PRO A 201 12.24 9.93 19.24
N ALA A 202 12.95 10.84 18.56
CA ALA A 202 13.71 10.55 17.33
C ALA A 202 14.78 9.45 17.50
N THR A 203 15.29 9.32 18.73
CA THR A 203 16.32 8.36 19.13
C THR A 203 15.76 6.99 19.52
N THR A 204 14.43 6.80 19.46
CA THR A 204 13.79 5.52 19.75
C THR A 204 14.31 4.46 18.77
N ALA A 205 14.63 3.27 19.28
CA ALA A 205 15.08 2.16 18.47
C ALA A 205 13.94 1.64 17.57
N VAL A 206 14.28 1.19 16.37
CA VAL A 206 13.30 0.66 15.40
C VAL A 206 12.50 -0.51 15.95
N GLU A 207 13.12 -1.37 16.75
CA GLU A 207 12.45 -2.53 17.34
C GLU A 207 11.27 -2.17 18.26
N ASP A 208 11.24 -0.95 18.81
CA ASP A 208 10.18 -0.50 19.72
C ASP A 208 8.88 -0.11 19.00
N TRP A 209 8.94 0.17 17.69
CA TRP A 209 7.80 0.70 16.92
C TRP A 209 7.60 0.07 15.54
N MET A 210 8.50 -0.80 15.09
CA MET A 210 8.31 -1.60 13.89
C MET A 210 7.06 -2.49 14.00
N SER A 211 6.50 -2.89 12.86
CA SER A 211 5.49 -3.93 12.83
C SER A 211 6.15 -5.31 12.89
N PRO A 212 5.85 -6.16 13.89
CA PRO A 212 6.34 -7.55 13.94
C PRO A 212 5.54 -8.48 13.02
N ARG A 213 4.50 -7.98 12.34
CA ARG A 213 3.60 -8.78 11.49
C ARG A 213 4.26 -9.07 10.15
N LEU A 214 5.03 -10.15 10.12
CA LEU A 214 5.68 -10.65 8.92
C LEU A 214 4.94 -11.86 8.35
N LEU A 215 4.80 -11.88 7.02
CA LEU A 215 4.47 -13.08 6.28
C LEU A 215 5.68 -13.45 5.43
N THR A 216 6.39 -14.49 5.86
CA THR A 216 7.52 -15.08 5.15
C THR A 216 7.04 -16.34 4.43
N LEU A 217 7.28 -16.42 3.12
CA LEU A 217 6.85 -17.54 2.29
C LEU A 217 8.03 -18.04 1.43
N PRO A 218 8.11 -19.35 1.14
CA PRO A 218 9.19 -19.89 0.33
C PRO A 218 9.04 -19.45 -1.13
N LYS A 219 10.19 -19.25 -1.79
CA LYS A 219 10.29 -18.76 -3.19
C LYS A 219 9.48 -19.57 -4.19
N ASP A 220 9.31 -20.87 -3.94
CA ASP A 220 8.60 -21.78 -4.82
C ASP A 220 7.09 -21.83 -4.59
N MET A 221 6.55 -21.14 -3.56
CA MET A 221 5.11 -21.09 -3.30
C MET A 221 4.34 -20.44 -4.47
N PHE A 222 3.15 -20.97 -4.75
CA PHE A 222 2.24 -20.39 -5.74
C PHE A 222 1.61 -19.07 -5.27
N LEU A 223 1.47 -18.14 -6.21
CA LEU A 223 1.01 -16.77 -5.99
C LEU A 223 -0.40 -16.71 -5.41
N HIS A 224 -1.31 -17.59 -5.81
CA HIS A 224 -2.67 -17.65 -5.25
C HIS A 224 -2.67 -18.01 -3.75
N ARG A 225 -1.78 -18.91 -3.30
CA ARG A 225 -1.65 -19.24 -1.87
C ARG A 225 -1.04 -18.08 -1.10
N ALA A 226 -0.05 -17.42 -1.68
CA ALA A 226 0.56 -16.24 -1.07
C ALA A 226 -0.44 -15.08 -0.95
N ALA A 227 -1.26 -14.85 -1.98
CA ALA A 227 -2.34 -13.87 -1.96
C ALA A 227 -3.38 -14.19 -0.87
N ALA A 228 -3.80 -15.46 -0.76
CA ALA A 228 -4.73 -15.90 0.27
C ALA A 228 -4.17 -15.69 1.69
N GLY A 229 -2.91 -16.10 1.93
CA GLY A 229 -2.24 -15.89 3.22
C GLY A 229 -2.09 -14.40 3.56
N ALA A 230 -1.72 -13.58 2.58
CA ALA A 230 -1.57 -12.15 2.77
C ALA A 230 -2.89 -11.45 3.10
N LEU A 231 -3.99 -11.82 2.42
CA LEU A 231 -5.33 -11.34 2.71
C LEU A 231 -5.81 -11.78 4.11
N ALA A 232 -5.58 -13.04 4.48
CA ALA A 232 -6.02 -13.59 5.77
C ALA A 232 -5.33 -12.93 6.97
N LEU A 233 -4.08 -12.50 6.80
CA LEU A 233 -3.27 -11.84 7.84
C LEU A 233 -3.32 -10.31 7.77
N ASP A 234 -4.04 -9.73 6.81
CA ASP A 234 -4.06 -8.29 6.50
C ASP A 234 -2.65 -7.70 6.33
N VAL A 235 -1.77 -8.41 5.62
CA VAL A 235 -0.40 -7.98 5.35
C VAL A 235 -0.26 -7.58 3.87
N ARG A 236 0.45 -6.46 3.65
CA ARG A 236 0.64 -5.87 2.32
C ARG A 236 1.99 -6.19 1.69
N HIS A 237 2.87 -6.81 2.48
CA HIS A 237 4.25 -7.10 2.16
C HIS A 237 4.51 -8.56 2.50
N VAL A 238 4.87 -9.35 1.50
CA VAL A 238 5.22 -10.76 1.65
C VAL A 238 6.72 -10.87 1.45
N LEU A 239 7.43 -11.30 2.49
CA LEU A 239 8.85 -11.60 2.40
C LEU A 239 9.03 -12.97 1.77
N VAL A 240 9.89 -13.05 0.78
CA VAL A 240 10.22 -14.30 0.10
C VAL A 240 11.52 -14.83 0.64
N MET A 241 11.51 -16.11 1.00
CA MET A 241 12.63 -16.82 1.62
C MET A 241 13.14 -17.93 0.69
N ASP A 242 14.45 -18.15 0.72
CA ASP A 242 15.09 -19.36 0.22
C ASP A 242 16.08 -19.92 1.26
N GLU A 243 16.91 -20.88 0.86
CA GLU A 243 17.90 -21.53 1.73
C GLU A 243 18.93 -20.56 2.32
N LEU A 244 19.15 -19.39 1.69
CA LEU A 244 20.10 -18.37 2.12
C LEU A 244 19.45 -17.25 2.93
N GLY A 245 18.13 -17.28 3.11
CA GLY A 245 17.37 -16.31 3.89
C GLY A 245 16.41 -15.48 3.04
N CYS A 246 16.16 -14.24 3.45
CA CYS A 246 15.20 -13.36 2.76
C CYS A 246 15.79 -12.85 1.44
N CYS A 247 15.24 -13.33 0.32
CA CYS A 247 15.75 -13.10 -1.03
C CYS A 247 14.84 -12.23 -1.91
N GLY A 248 13.65 -11.86 -1.43
CA GLY A 248 12.79 -10.92 -2.14
C GLY A 248 11.61 -10.40 -1.34
N LEU A 249 10.90 -9.46 -1.95
CA LEU A 249 9.65 -8.88 -1.46
C LEU A 249 8.59 -8.93 -2.56
N VAL A 250 7.37 -9.26 -2.17
CA VAL A 250 6.19 -9.15 -3.03
C VAL A 250 5.22 -8.16 -2.39
N THR A 251 4.82 -7.16 -3.16
CA THR A 251 3.86 -6.12 -2.77
C THR A 251 2.56 -6.26 -3.58
N GLY A 252 1.53 -5.51 -3.18
CA GLY A 252 0.29 -5.41 -3.95
C GLY A 252 0.48 -5.06 -5.44
N ILE A 253 1.51 -4.27 -5.76
CA ILE A 253 1.83 -3.90 -7.16
C ILE A 253 2.37 -5.10 -7.93
N ASP A 254 3.13 -5.98 -7.28
CA ASP A 254 3.69 -7.17 -7.92
C ASP A 254 2.58 -8.20 -8.18
N PHE A 255 1.64 -8.36 -7.23
CA PHE A 255 0.40 -9.13 -7.46
C PHE A 255 -0.39 -8.57 -8.65
N ALA A 256 -0.60 -7.26 -8.72
CA ALA A 256 -1.31 -6.63 -9.84
C ALA A 256 -0.59 -6.83 -11.18
N ARG A 257 0.75 -6.72 -11.19
CA ARG A 257 1.57 -6.96 -12.38
C ARG A 257 1.47 -8.41 -12.85
N ALA A 258 1.50 -9.37 -11.93
CA ALA A 258 1.38 -10.79 -12.25
C ALA A 258 -0.01 -11.13 -12.81
N TYR A 259 -1.07 -10.63 -12.18
CA TYR A 259 -2.46 -10.82 -12.65
C TYR A 259 -2.65 -10.25 -14.07
N ALA A 260 -2.18 -9.01 -14.31
CA ALA A 260 -2.28 -8.36 -15.61
C ALA A 260 -1.54 -9.14 -16.73
N LYS A 261 -0.42 -9.79 -16.40
CA LYS A 261 0.33 -10.64 -17.36
C LYS A 261 -0.40 -11.95 -17.65
N ALA A 262 -0.97 -12.59 -16.64
CA ALA A 262 -1.62 -13.89 -16.77
C ALA A 262 -2.95 -13.85 -17.55
N ALA A 263 -3.63 -12.70 -17.54
CA ALA A 263 -4.88 -12.50 -18.28
C ALA A 263 -4.69 -12.04 -19.74
N SER A 264 -3.44 -11.92 -20.21
CA SER A 264 -3.09 -11.48 -21.58
C SER A 264 -2.98 -12.64 -22.56
#